data_AF-A0A931XI91-F1
#
_entry.id   AF-A0A931XI91-F1
#
_cell.length_a   1.000
_cell.length_b   1.000
_cell.length_c   1.000
_cell.angle_alpha   90.00
_cell.angle_beta   90.00
_cell.angle_gamma   90.00
#
_symmetry.space_group_name_H-M   'P 1'
#
loop_
_entity.id
_entity.type
_entity.pdbx_description
1 polymer ?
#
loop_
_entity_poly.entity_id
_entity_poly.type
_entity_poly.pdbx_seq_one_letter_code
_entity_poly.pdbx_strand_id
1 'polypeptide(L)'
;MINPMVRRWCREALEEPDRFWARAADALPWFRRWDRVFEHDYPTFRWFSGAETNIAHAALDHHAQSGWGGHTALIYLNERGERRLFTYAQLRREVQRVAAALRALGIRKGDR
;
A
#
# COMPACT_ATOMS: atom_id res chain seq x y z
N MET A 1 -18.53 0.77 -26.06
CA MET A 1 -17.54 1.78 -26.52
C MET A 1 -16.54 2.02 -25.38
N ILE A 2 -15.23 1.80 -25.58
CA ILE A 2 -14.23 2.01 -24.50
C ILE A 2 -14.13 3.51 -24.17
N ASN A 3 -14.23 3.84 -22.88
CA ASN A 3 -14.10 5.19 -22.33
C ASN A 3 -12.84 5.91 -22.88
N PRO A 4 -12.94 7.17 -23.36
CA PRO A 4 -11.81 7.90 -23.93
C PRO A 4 -10.57 8.01 -23.01
N MET A 5 -10.79 8.12 -21.69
CA MET A 5 -9.71 8.16 -20.70
C MET A 5 -8.98 6.83 -20.61
N VAL A 6 -9.72 5.72 -20.63
CA VAL A 6 -9.13 4.37 -20.62
C VAL A 6 -8.31 4.14 -21.89
N ARG A 7 -8.79 4.56 -23.06
CA ARG A 7 -8.01 4.48 -24.32
C ARG A 7 -6.70 5.26 -24.23
N ARG A 8 -6.72 6.46 -23.63
CA ARG A 8 -5.52 7.26 -23.40
C ARG A 8 -4.53 6.53 -22.48
N TRP A 9 -5.00 5.97 -21.37
CA TRP A 9 -4.15 5.22 -20.44
C TRP A 9 -3.54 3.98 -21.09
N CYS A 10 -4.30 3.21 -21.87
CA CYS A 10 -3.75 2.07 -22.61
C CYS A 10 -2.64 2.50 -23.58
N ARG A 11 -2.86 3.59 -24.32
CA ARG A 11 -1.84 4.13 -25.24
C ARG A 11 -0.57 4.51 -24.48
N GLU A 12 -0.71 5.27 -23.41
CA GLU A 12 0.43 5.73 -22.61
C GLU A 12 1.19 4.56 -21.95
N ALA A 13 0.48 3.55 -21.44
CA ALA A 13 1.11 2.37 -20.86
C ALA A 13 1.89 1.54 -21.88
N LEU A 14 1.54 1.61 -23.18
CA LEU A 14 2.26 0.94 -24.26
C LEU A 14 3.44 1.77 -24.78
N GLU A 15 3.27 3.08 -24.90
CA GLU A 15 4.27 4.00 -25.45
C GLU A 15 5.35 4.38 -24.42
N GLU A 16 4.96 4.64 -23.17
CA GLU A 16 5.83 5.09 -22.08
C GLU A 16 5.51 4.34 -20.76
N PRO A 17 5.75 3.01 -20.67
CA PRO A 17 5.35 2.19 -19.52
C PRO A 17 5.93 2.67 -18.19
N ASP A 18 7.22 3.00 -18.15
CA ASP A 18 7.89 3.47 -16.94
C ASP A 18 7.27 4.77 -16.41
N ARG A 19 6.95 5.70 -17.32
CA ARG A 19 6.31 6.97 -16.95
C ARG A 19 4.88 6.74 -16.45
N PHE A 20 4.14 5.85 -17.11
CA PHE A 20 2.80 5.48 -16.72
C PHE A 20 2.76 4.93 -15.29
N TRP A 21 3.65 3.97 -14.99
CA TRP A 21 3.73 3.33 -13.67
C TRP A 21 4.33 4.25 -12.60
N ALA A 22 5.33 5.07 -12.93
CA ALA A 22 5.88 6.07 -12.03
C ALA A 22 4.80 7.03 -11.53
N ARG A 23 3.96 7.54 -12.44
CA ARG A 23 2.86 8.44 -12.08
C ARG A 23 1.84 7.78 -11.16
N ALA A 24 1.51 6.50 -11.38
CA ALA A 24 0.62 5.78 -10.48
C ALA A 24 1.25 5.60 -9.09
N ALA A 25 2.56 5.28 -9.06
CA ALA A 25 3.31 5.08 -7.82
C ALA A 25 3.52 6.37 -7.01
N ASP A 26 3.44 7.56 -7.63
CA ASP A 26 3.50 8.85 -6.93
C ASP A 26 2.39 9.04 -5.87
N ALA A 27 1.28 8.32 -6.00
CA ALA A 27 0.19 8.35 -5.03
C ALA A 27 0.50 7.63 -3.71
N LEU A 28 1.61 6.87 -3.64
CA LEU A 28 1.97 6.07 -2.48
C LEU A 28 2.98 6.81 -1.58
N PRO A 29 2.92 6.60 -0.26
CA PRO A 29 3.88 7.18 0.68
C PRO A 29 5.18 6.36 0.70
N TRP A 30 6.17 6.84 -0.05
CA TRP A 30 7.52 6.26 -0.07
C TRP A 30 8.40 6.90 1.00
N PHE A 31 9.20 6.07 1.69
CA PHE A 31 10.29 6.56 2.53
C PHE A 31 11.49 6.96 1.67
N ARG A 32 11.75 6.18 0.62
CA ARG A 32 12.71 6.49 -0.44
C ARG A 32 12.07 6.12 -1.79
N ARG A 33 12.11 7.06 -2.73
CA ARG A 33 11.66 6.81 -4.11
C ARG A 33 12.62 5.85 -4.82
N TRP A 34 12.07 5.06 -5.74
CA TRP A 34 12.84 4.14 -6.58
C TRP A 34 13.93 4.86 -7.37
N ASP A 35 14.99 4.11 -7.68
CA ASP A 35 16.04 4.50 -8.63
C ASP A 35 15.61 4.13 -10.07
N ARG A 36 14.91 3.00 -10.26
CA ARG A 36 14.31 2.59 -11.54
C ARG A 36 12.90 2.04 -11.37
N VAL A 37 12.02 2.33 -12.33
CA VAL A 37 10.62 1.85 -12.30
C VAL A 37 10.54 0.37 -12.64
N PHE A 38 11.19 -0.05 -13.72
CA PHE A 38 11.22 -1.43 -14.15
C PHE A 38 12.62 -1.83 -14.58
N GLU A 39 13.08 -2.97 -14.07
CA GLU A 39 14.30 -3.63 -14.49
C GLU A 39 13.95 -5.04 -14.94
N HIS A 40 14.27 -5.35 -16.19
CA HIS A 40 14.11 -6.69 -16.74
C HIS A 40 15.49 -7.32 -16.92
N ASP A 41 15.73 -8.42 -16.20
CA ASP A 41 16.96 -9.19 -16.27
C ASP A 41 16.59 -10.68 -16.28
N TYR A 42 16.30 -11.19 -17.49
CA TYR A 42 15.78 -12.54 -17.70
C TYR A 42 16.64 -13.60 -16.97
N PRO A 43 16.03 -14.52 -16.19
CA PRO A 43 14.60 -14.84 -16.10
C PRO A 43 13.81 -14.03 -15.05
N THR A 44 14.41 -12.98 -14.49
CA THR A 44 13.83 -12.18 -13.40
C THR A 44 13.45 -10.78 -13.86
N PHE A 45 12.66 -10.11 -13.02
CA PHE A 45 12.36 -8.70 -13.18
C PHE A 45 12.16 -8.06 -11.81
N ARG A 46 12.39 -6.75 -11.71
CA ARG A 46 12.22 -5.97 -10.50
C ARG A 46 11.44 -4.69 -10.82
N TRP A 47 10.49 -4.36 -9.95
CA TRP A 47 9.76 -3.11 -10.00
C TRP A 47 10.22 -2.20 -8.88
N PHE A 48 10.34 -0.91 -9.17
CA PHE A 48 10.66 0.13 -8.20
C PHE A 48 11.93 -0.18 -7.38
N SER A 49 12.99 -0.59 -8.08
CA SER A 49 14.26 -0.94 -7.43
C SER A 49 14.83 0.25 -6.67
N GLY A 50 15.43 -0.02 -5.50
CA GLY A 50 15.94 1.03 -4.60
C GLY A 50 14.86 1.77 -3.79
N ALA A 51 13.57 1.49 -4.02
CA ALA A 51 12.51 2.10 -3.23
C ALA A 51 12.39 1.49 -1.83
N GLU A 52 12.02 2.34 -0.87
CA GLU A 52 11.72 1.91 0.50
C GLU A 52 10.31 2.35 0.87
N THR A 53 9.50 1.40 1.32
CA THR A 53 8.14 1.64 1.81
C THR A 53 7.75 0.55 2.81
N ASN A 54 6.56 0.70 3.39
CA ASN A 54 5.93 -0.31 4.22
C ASN A 54 4.43 -0.36 3.91
N ILE A 55 3.90 -1.54 3.61
CA ILE A 55 2.50 -1.71 3.20
C ILE A 55 1.52 -1.30 4.31
N ALA A 56 1.81 -1.61 5.57
CA ALA A 56 0.98 -1.20 6.71
C ALA A 56 1.02 0.32 6.90
N HIS A 57 2.18 0.96 6.68
CA HIS A 57 2.27 2.42 6.68
C HIS A 57 1.40 3.05 5.60
N ALA A 58 1.49 2.57 4.36
CA ALA A 58 0.69 3.08 3.26
C ALA A 58 -0.82 2.87 3.47
N ALA A 59 -1.21 1.70 3.99
CA ALA A 59 -2.61 1.34 4.19
C ALA A 59 -3.26 1.99 5.43
N LEU A 60 -2.49 2.30 6.48
CA LEU A 60 -3.04 2.72 7.78
C LEU A 60 -2.38 3.98 8.34
N ASP A 61 -1.08 3.93 8.63
CA ASP A 61 -0.41 5.02 9.35
C ASP A 61 -0.48 6.33 8.57
N HIS A 62 -0.26 6.30 7.25
CA HIS A 62 -0.31 7.46 6.38
C HIS A 62 -1.68 8.14 6.45
N HIS A 63 -2.78 7.40 6.27
CA HIS A 63 -4.14 7.96 6.37
C HIS A 63 -4.43 8.49 7.78
N ALA A 64 -4.08 7.73 8.81
CA ALA A 64 -4.30 8.14 10.19
C ALA A 64 -3.59 9.46 10.54
N GLN A 65 -2.38 9.67 10.01
CA GLN A 65 -1.56 10.87 10.23
C GLN A 65 -1.96 12.04 9.33
N SER A 66 -2.46 11.78 8.12
CA SER A 66 -2.88 12.78 7.13
C SER A 66 -4.29 13.34 7.39
N GLY A 67 -4.74 13.38 8.65
CA GLY A 67 -6.05 13.92 9.04
C GLY A 67 -7.24 12.98 8.91
N TRP A 68 -7.04 11.74 8.41
CA TRP A 68 -8.14 10.77 8.27
C TRP A 68 -8.33 9.87 9.49
N GLY A 69 -7.62 10.12 10.60
CA GLY A 69 -7.65 9.28 11.80
C GLY A 69 -9.06 9.00 12.37
N GLY A 70 -10.00 9.93 12.23
CA GLY A 70 -11.39 9.77 12.68
C GLY A 70 -12.30 9.02 11.70
N HIS A 71 -11.86 8.75 10.47
CA HIS A 71 -12.66 8.07 9.46
C HIS A 71 -12.64 6.56 9.67
N THR A 72 -13.77 5.90 9.43
CA THR A 72 -13.90 4.44 9.48
C THR A 72 -13.01 3.78 8.42
N ALA A 73 -12.07 2.95 8.87
CA ALA A 73 -11.18 2.17 8.02
C ALA A 73 -11.65 0.72 7.83
N LEU A 74 -12.30 0.14 8.86
CA LEU A 74 -12.80 -1.23 8.83
C LEU A 74 -14.20 -1.31 9.44
N ILE A 75 -15.10 -1.98 8.74
CA ILE A 75 -16.42 -2.35 9.23
C ILE A 75 -16.44 -3.89 9.35
N TYR A 76 -16.50 -4.38 10.59
CA TYR A 76 -16.67 -5.78 10.89
C TYR A 76 -18.14 -6.08 11.18
N LEU A 77 -18.64 -7.16 10.58
CA LEU A 77 -19.97 -7.72 10.75
C LEU A 77 -19.87 -9.23 10.85
N ASN A 78 -20.69 -9.87 11.67
CA ASN A 78 -20.83 -11.33 11.68
C ASN A 78 -22.30 -11.78 11.70
N GLU A 79 -22.50 -13.08 11.46
CA GLU A 79 -23.84 -13.70 11.38
C GLU A 79 -24.61 -13.67 12.71
N ARG A 80 -23.92 -13.46 13.83
CA ARG A 80 -24.54 -13.29 15.16
C ARG A 80 -25.03 -11.86 15.41
N GLY A 81 -24.91 -10.98 14.41
CA GLY A 81 -25.32 -9.59 14.50
C GLY A 81 -24.30 -8.68 15.17
N GLU A 82 -23.09 -9.15 15.46
CA GLU A 82 -22.04 -8.30 15.99
C GLU A 82 -21.57 -7.32 14.92
N ARG A 83 -21.43 -6.05 15.31
CA ARG A 83 -20.92 -4.98 14.45
C ARG A 83 -19.85 -4.21 15.20
N ARG A 84 -18.67 -4.07 14.57
CA ARG A 84 -17.60 -3.18 15.06
C ARG A 84 -17.12 -2.29 13.94
N LEU A 85 -16.91 -1.03 14.26
CA LEU A 85 -16.25 -0.09 13.35
C LEU A 85 -14.93 0.30 13.98
N PHE A 86 -13.88 0.31 13.16
CA PHE A 86 -12.59 0.84 13.55
C PHE A 86 -12.27 2.04 12.69
N THR A 87 -11.99 3.17 13.32
CA THR A 87 -11.38 4.29 12.62
C THR A 87 -9.93 3.98 12.23
N TYR A 88 -9.35 4.73 11.31
CA TYR A 88 -7.92 4.60 10.98
C TYR A 88 -7.03 4.67 12.22
N ALA A 89 -7.31 5.59 13.15
CA ALA A 89 -6.54 5.71 14.39
C ALA A 89 -6.70 4.48 15.32
N GLN A 90 -7.92 3.95 15.44
CA GLN A 90 -8.19 2.77 16.27
C GLN A 90 -7.56 1.51 15.66
N LEU A 91 -7.74 1.28 14.36
CA LEU A 91 -7.17 0.13 13.67
C LEU A 91 -5.65 0.14 13.71
N ARG A 92 -5.03 1.30 13.47
CA ARG A 92 -3.58 1.48 13.61
C ARG A 92 -3.07 1.07 15.00
N ARG A 93 -3.77 1.46 16.07
CA ARG A 93 -3.40 1.10 17.44
C ARG A 93 -3.45 -0.42 17.67
N GLU A 94 -4.49 -1.10 17.18
CA GLU A 94 -4.60 -2.55 17.32
C GLU A 94 -3.50 -3.29 16.52
N VAL A 95 -3.22 -2.86 15.29
CA VAL A 95 -2.14 -3.42 14.47
C VAL A 95 -0.77 -3.23 15.13
N GLN A 96 -0.50 -2.05 15.70
CA GLN A 96 0.74 -1.79 16.43
C GLN A 96 0.88 -2.68 17.67
N ARG A 97 -0.21 -2.95 18.38
CA ARG A 97 -0.22 -3.87 19.54
C ARG A 97 0.18 -5.28 19.11
N VAL A 98 -0.42 -5.79 18.04
CA VAL A 98 -0.08 -7.11 17.49
C VAL A 98 1.37 -7.15 17.00
N ALA A 99 1.83 -6.11 16.28
CA ALA A 99 3.22 -6.03 15.82
C ALA A 99 4.24 -5.99 16.98
N ALA A 100 3.89 -5.34 18.10
CA ALA A 100 4.72 -5.36 19.31
C ALA A 100 4.77 -6.76 19.93
N ALA A 101 3.64 -7.47 20.00
CA ALA A 101 3.59 -8.85 20.49
C ALA A 101 4.41 -9.80 19.62
N LEU A 102 4.30 -9.71 18.28
CA LEU A 102 5.10 -10.52 17.35
C LEU A 102 6.60 -10.28 17.53
N ARG A 103 7.02 -9.03 17.71
CA ARG A 103 8.42 -8.70 18.02
C ARG A 103 8.88 -9.29 19.36
N ALA A 104 8.02 -9.28 20.38
CA ALA A 104 8.32 -9.90 21.68
C ALA A 104 8.46 -11.43 21.59
N LEU A 105 7.75 -12.07 20.66
CA LEU A 105 7.91 -13.49 20.34
C LEU A 105 9.16 -13.79 19.48
N GLY A 106 9.95 -12.76 19.12
CA GLY A 106 11.20 -12.92 18.38
C GLY A 106 11.07 -12.90 16.86
N ILE A 107 9.89 -12.59 16.31
CA ILE A 107 9.67 -12.51 14.86
C ILE A 107 10.45 -11.34 14.26
N ARG A 108 11.21 -11.61 13.20
CA ARG A 108 12.06 -10.67 12.46
C ARG A 108 11.62 -10.54 11.01
N LYS A 109 12.16 -9.54 10.31
CA LYS A 109 11.93 -9.35 8.88
C LYS A 109 12.46 -10.58 8.12
N GLY A 110 11.59 -11.25 7.36
CA GLY A 110 11.92 -12.42 6.53
C GLY A 110 11.40 -13.76 7.10
N ASP A 111 10.93 -13.76 8.35
CA ASP A 111 10.31 -14.91 8.99
C ASP A 111 8.87 -15.12 8.48
N ARG A 112 8.37 -16.37 8.54
CA ARG A 112 7.04 -16.78 8.05
C ARG A 112 6.33 -17.63 9.09
#